data_AF-A0ABD1IQ27-F1
#
_entry.id   AF-A0ABD1IQ27-F1
#
_cell.length_a   1.000
_cell.length_b   1.000
_cell.length_c   1.000
_cell.angle_alpha   90.00
_cell.angle_beta   90.00
_cell.angle_gamma   90.00
#
_symmetry.space_group_name_H-M   'P 1'
#
loop_
_entity.id
_entity.type
_entity.pdbx_description
1 polymer ?
#
loop_
_entity_poly.entity_id
_entity_poly.type
_entity_poly.pdbx_seq_one_letter_code
_entity_poly.pdbx_strand_id
1 'polypeptide(L)'
;MKQIINKQINWKIIHSDPLLREVFPDPPMTVFKRAPSIKDKLVKSFLPDTKERSWLHKDLWGTYTCGSCKHCEGIITCKTFLDLQTQKEYKTNGFINYNSEYVVYRLLCPCGCFYAGRTKRKLKERFSEHKYAIKTNNEDYPMAKHYREIHYSDPSSLKVQGIEVIKKTVRGGDRLKRLLQRETFWIWSLKAMEHPGLNEEIHYRPFL
;
A
#
# COMPACT_ATOMS: atom_id res chain seq x y z
N MET A 1 -12.34 -24.42 36.46
CA MET A 1 -11.06 -24.01 37.08
C MET A 1 -10.75 -22.54 36.77
N LYS A 2 -11.36 -21.58 37.49
CA LYS A 2 -11.09 -20.13 37.36
C LYS A 2 -11.16 -19.44 38.73
N GLN A 3 -10.32 -19.86 39.66
CA GLN A 3 -10.18 -19.19 40.97
C GLN A 3 -8.72 -19.09 41.42
N ILE A 4 -7.74 -19.14 40.51
CA ILE A 4 -6.36 -19.27 40.97
C ILE A 4 -5.71 -17.96 41.38
N ILE A 5 -6.11 -16.77 40.92
CA ILE A 5 -5.36 -15.53 41.26
C ILE A 5 -6.25 -14.51 41.94
N ASN A 6 -6.37 -14.65 43.26
CA ASN A 6 -6.85 -13.60 44.14
C ASN A 6 -5.66 -12.71 44.54
N LYS A 7 -5.84 -11.38 44.48
CA LYS A 7 -4.80 -10.33 44.44
C LYS A 7 -3.79 -10.35 45.61
N GLN A 8 -4.15 -10.94 46.74
CA GLN A 8 -3.32 -10.98 47.96
C GLN A 8 -2.70 -12.35 48.26
N ILE A 9 -3.24 -13.44 47.71
CA ILE A 9 -2.85 -14.80 48.13
C ILE A 9 -1.62 -15.28 47.35
N ASN A 10 -1.48 -14.91 46.08
CA ASN A 10 -0.42 -15.46 45.23
C ASN A 10 0.86 -14.62 45.13
N TRP A 11 0.82 -13.34 45.54
CA TRP A 11 2.02 -12.50 45.51
C TRP A 11 3.11 -13.05 46.44
N LYS A 12 2.72 -13.50 47.63
CA LYS A 12 3.64 -14.12 48.59
C LYS A 12 4.29 -15.39 48.05
N ILE A 13 3.57 -16.17 47.24
CA ILE A 13 4.08 -17.39 46.60
C ILE A 13 5.09 -17.01 45.50
N ILE A 14 4.75 -16.04 44.64
CA ILE A 14 5.62 -15.58 43.56
C ILE A 14 6.92 -14.97 44.12
N HIS A 15 6.82 -14.18 45.19
CA HIS A 15 7.98 -13.53 45.82
C HIS A 15 8.81 -14.50 46.69
N SER A 16 8.29 -15.69 47.03
CA SER A 16 9.06 -16.71 47.75
C SER A 16 10.05 -17.45 46.87
N ASP A 17 9.85 -17.42 45.54
CA ASP A 17 10.74 -18.02 44.55
C ASP A 17 11.86 -17.02 44.16
N PRO A 18 13.15 -17.38 44.31
CA PRO A 18 14.26 -16.48 44.02
C PRO A 18 14.32 -16.00 42.56
N LEU A 19 13.98 -16.87 41.59
CA LEU A 19 13.99 -16.54 40.16
C LEU A 19 12.85 -15.59 39.84
N LEU A 20 11.65 -15.86 40.34
CA LEU A 20 10.48 -15.03 40.05
C LEU A 20 10.53 -13.66 40.74
N ARG A 21 11.20 -13.57 41.90
CA ARG A 21 11.42 -12.31 42.61
C ARG A 21 12.31 -11.34 41.82
N GLU A 22 13.31 -11.85 41.10
CA GLU A 22 14.15 -11.02 40.22
C GLU A 22 13.36 -10.50 39.02
N VAL A 23 12.48 -11.33 38.45
CA VAL A 23 11.66 -10.98 37.27
C VAL A 23 10.51 -10.03 37.61
N PHE A 24 9.93 -10.13 38.81
CA PHE A 24 8.82 -9.29 39.27
C PHE A 24 9.19 -8.57 40.58
N PRO A 25 9.91 -7.44 40.52
CA PRO A 25 10.31 -6.69 41.71
C PRO A 25 9.11 -6.05 42.43
N ASP A 26 8.08 -5.67 41.68
CA ASP A 26 6.85 -5.07 42.20
C ASP A 26 5.62 -5.94 41.88
N PRO A 27 4.55 -5.85 42.69
CA PRO A 27 3.31 -6.58 42.42
C PRO A 27 2.77 -6.25 41.03
N PRO A 28 2.51 -7.26 40.17
CA PRO A 28 2.07 -7.00 38.81
C PRO A 28 0.67 -6.34 38.81
N MET A 29 0.52 -5.33 37.95
CA MET A 29 -0.77 -4.70 37.72
C MET A 29 -1.71 -5.69 37.03
N THR A 30 -2.76 -6.10 37.73
CA THR A 30 -3.76 -7.05 37.19
C THR A 30 -4.97 -6.30 36.67
N VAL A 31 -5.33 -6.56 35.41
CA VAL A 31 -6.56 -6.05 34.80
C VAL A 31 -7.54 -7.21 34.63
N PHE A 32 -8.72 -7.10 35.22
CA PHE A 32 -9.78 -8.09 35.03
C PHE A 32 -10.37 -7.93 33.63
N LYS A 33 -10.26 -8.98 32.82
CA LYS A 33 -10.92 -9.06 31.51
C LYS A 33 -12.21 -9.86 31.65
N ARG A 34 -13.33 -9.32 31.15
CA ARG A 34 -14.59 -10.07 31.07
C ARG A 34 -14.38 -11.35 30.25
N ALA A 35 -15.00 -12.46 30.66
CA ALA A 35 -14.96 -13.69 29.89
C ALA A 35 -15.72 -13.49 28.55
N PRO A 36 -15.24 -14.08 27.42
CA PRO A 36 -15.97 -14.01 26.16
C PRO A 36 -17.35 -14.65 26.29
N SER A 37 -18.41 -13.87 26.03
CA SER A 37 -19.78 -14.38 26.02
C SER A 37 -20.10 -15.10 24.71
N ILE A 38 -21.21 -15.84 24.68
CA ILE A 38 -21.74 -16.43 23.43
C ILE A 38 -22.04 -15.32 22.41
N LYS A 39 -22.57 -14.18 22.85
CA LYS A 39 -22.76 -12.98 22.02
C LYS A 39 -21.46 -12.50 21.39
N ASP A 40 -20.35 -12.48 22.12
CA ASP A 40 -19.04 -12.08 21.58
C ASP A 40 -18.49 -13.06 20.53
N LYS A 41 -18.94 -14.32 20.56
CA LYS A 41 -18.58 -15.36 19.58
C LYS A 41 -19.49 -15.36 18.36
N LEU A 42 -20.79 -15.14 18.56
CA LEU A 42 -21.82 -15.21 17.53
C LEU A 42 -22.00 -13.88 16.78
N VAL A 43 -21.82 -12.75 17.46
CA VAL A 43 -21.86 -11.42 16.85
C VAL A 43 -20.48 -11.11 16.29
N LYS A 44 -20.12 -11.76 15.17
CA LYS A 44 -19.16 -11.11 14.28
C LYS A 44 -19.92 -9.95 13.64
N SER A 45 -19.45 -8.73 13.86
CA SER A 45 -20.06 -7.52 13.29
C SER A 45 -20.04 -7.47 11.75
N PHE A 46 -19.46 -8.48 11.11
CA PHE A 46 -19.39 -8.63 9.67
C PHE A 46 -19.25 -10.11 9.32
N LEU A 47 -19.85 -10.50 8.20
CA LEU A 47 -19.59 -11.77 7.55
C LEU A 47 -18.26 -11.65 6.79
N PRO A 48 -17.38 -12.68 6.80
CA PRO A 48 -16.21 -12.68 5.94
C PRO A 48 -16.66 -12.59 4.48
N ASP A 49 -15.91 -11.84 3.67
CA ASP A 49 -16.15 -11.71 2.23
C ASP A 49 -16.41 -13.10 1.64
N THR A 50 -17.50 -13.25 0.87
CA THR A 50 -17.74 -14.45 0.08
C THR A 50 -16.49 -14.65 -0.74
N LYS A 51 -15.73 -15.71 -0.42
CA LYS A 51 -14.49 -16.05 -1.11
C LYS A 51 -14.87 -16.34 -2.56
N GLU A 52 -14.91 -15.33 -3.42
CA GLU A 52 -14.96 -15.53 -4.86
C GLU A 52 -13.77 -16.45 -5.17
N ARG A 53 -14.10 -17.66 -5.61
CA ARG A 53 -13.12 -18.62 -6.11
C ARG A 53 -12.83 -18.20 -7.54
N SER A 54 -12.12 -17.08 -7.72
CA SER A 54 -11.50 -16.84 -9.01
C SER A 54 -10.43 -17.90 -9.23
N TRP A 55 -10.31 -18.42 -10.45
CA TRP A 55 -9.23 -19.31 -10.85
C TRP A 55 -7.84 -18.67 -10.66
N LEU A 56 -7.75 -17.33 -10.59
CA LEU A 56 -6.55 -16.61 -10.19
C LEU A 56 -6.31 -16.81 -8.68
N HIS A 57 -5.16 -17.40 -8.33
CA HIS A 57 -4.73 -17.57 -6.94
C HIS A 57 -4.74 -16.26 -6.15
N LYS A 58 -5.18 -16.32 -4.89
CA LYS A 58 -5.27 -15.17 -3.97
C LYS A 58 -3.92 -14.54 -3.61
N ASP A 59 -2.84 -15.22 -3.97
CA ASP A 59 -1.45 -14.86 -3.66
C ASP A 59 -0.68 -14.35 -4.89
N LEU A 60 -1.36 -14.09 -6.01
CA LEU A 60 -0.75 -13.37 -7.13
C LEU A 60 -0.57 -11.90 -6.77
N TRP A 61 0.64 -11.55 -6.37
CA TRP A 61 1.06 -10.17 -6.14
C TRP A 61 2.06 -9.75 -7.19
N GLY A 62 1.85 -8.57 -7.76
CA GLY A 62 2.65 -8.06 -8.84
C GLY A 62 1.84 -7.23 -9.82
N THR A 63 2.58 -6.57 -10.70
CA THR A 63 2.05 -5.92 -11.89
C THR A 63 2.15 -6.89 -13.07
N TYR A 64 1.09 -7.01 -13.87
CA TYR A 64 0.97 -7.97 -14.96
C TYR A 64 0.28 -7.37 -16.19
N THR A 65 0.57 -7.92 -17.36
CA THR A 65 -0.23 -7.67 -18.57
C THR A 65 -1.62 -8.32 -18.46
N CYS A 66 -2.58 -7.81 -19.23
CA CYS A 66 -3.95 -8.32 -19.25
C CYS A 66 -4.14 -9.55 -20.17
N GLY A 67 -3.06 -10.26 -20.53
CA GLY A 67 -3.10 -11.40 -21.46
C GLY A 67 -3.30 -10.96 -22.91
N SER A 68 -4.55 -10.94 -23.39
CA SER A 68 -4.95 -10.68 -24.79
C SER A 68 -5.16 -9.20 -25.14
N CYS A 69 -4.76 -8.28 -24.25
CA CYS A 69 -4.96 -6.84 -24.45
C CYS A 69 -3.87 -6.25 -25.35
N LYS A 70 -4.25 -5.78 -26.55
CA LYS A 70 -3.37 -5.06 -27.48
C LYS A 70 -2.85 -3.72 -26.93
N HIS A 71 -3.56 -3.15 -25.96
CA HIS A 71 -3.23 -1.87 -25.33
C HIS A 71 -2.33 -2.03 -24.10
N CYS A 72 -1.78 -3.23 -23.86
CA CYS A 72 -0.89 -3.49 -22.73
C CYS A 72 0.53 -2.92 -22.89
N GLU A 73 0.74 -1.98 -23.81
CA GLU A 73 2.06 -1.47 -24.12
C GLU A 73 2.53 -0.45 -23.07
N GLY A 74 3.62 -0.80 -22.39
CA GLY A 74 4.29 0.07 -21.43
C GLY A 74 4.11 -0.33 -19.97
N ILE A 75 3.35 -1.38 -19.66
CA ILE A 75 3.29 -1.90 -18.30
C ILE A 75 4.52 -2.74 -17.98
N ILE A 76 5.15 -2.48 -16.83
CA ILE A 76 6.25 -3.30 -16.34
C ILE A 76 5.68 -4.46 -15.54
N THR A 77 5.99 -5.68 -15.97
CA THR A 77 5.60 -6.89 -15.25
C THR A 77 6.64 -7.19 -14.17
N CYS A 78 6.23 -7.18 -12.91
CA CYS A 78 7.15 -7.36 -11.78
C CYS A 78 6.38 -7.72 -10.51
N LYS A 79 7.01 -8.48 -9.61
CA LYS A 79 6.48 -8.72 -8.25
C LYS A 79 7.06 -7.76 -7.23
N THR A 80 8.28 -7.30 -7.49
CA THR A 80 9.05 -6.39 -6.65
C THR A 80 9.71 -5.32 -7.51
N PHE A 81 10.16 -4.24 -6.87
CA PHE A 81 11.03 -3.27 -7.51
C PHE A 81 12.07 -2.77 -6.51
N LEU A 82 13.28 -2.53 -7.02
CA LEU A 82 14.35 -1.88 -6.27
C LEU A 82 14.20 -0.37 -6.41
N ASP A 83 14.22 0.34 -5.29
CA ASP A 83 14.45 1.76 -5.30
C ASP A 83 15.95 2.05 -5.21
N LEU A 84 16.50 2.69 -6.24
CA LEU A 84 17.94 2.97 -6.34
C LEU A 84 18.38 4.07 -5.37
N GLN A 85 17.48 4.97 -4.97
CA GLN A 85 17.81 6.04 -4.03
C GLN A 85 17.93 5.49 -2.59
N THR A 86 17.00 4.64 -2.16
CA THR A 86 17.02 4.06 -0.81
C THR A 86 17.70 2.69 -0.71
N GLN A 87 18.11 2.11 -1.85
CA GLN A 87 18.65 0.74 -1.96
C GLN A 87 17.72 -0.32 -1.35
N LYS A 88 16.41 -0.06 -1.37
CA LYS A 88 15.41 -0.91 -0.74
C LYS A 88 14.53 -1.57 -1.78
N GLU A 89 14.31 -2.87 -1.61
CA GLU A 89 13.36 -3.61 -2.41
C GLU A 89 11.95 -3.52 -1.82
N TYR A 90 10.98 -3.18 -2.67
CA TYR A 90 9.57 -3.10 -2.32
C TYR A 90 8.78 -4.18 -3.05
N LYS A 91 7.91 -4.87 -2.32
CA LYS A 91 6.96 -5.82 -2.90
C LYS A 91 5.72 -5.08 -3.39
N THR A 92 5.27 -5.42 -4.60
CA THR A 92 3.99 -4.92 -5.13
C THR A 92 2.86 -5.45 -4.28
N ASN A 93 2.03 -4.57 -3.73
CA ASN A 93 0.94 -4.95 -2.84
C ASN A 93 -0.34 -5.22 -3.64
N GLY A 94 -0.52 -6.48 -4.02
CA GLY A 94 -1.70 -7.01 -4.70
C GLY A 94 -1.51 -7.28 -6.19
N PHE A 95 -2.57 -7.79 -6.83
CA PHE A 95 -2.60 -8.05 -8.26
C PHE A 95 -2.98 -6.76 -9.01
N ILE A 96 -2.08 -6.28 -9.86
CA ILE A 96 -2.26 -5.04 -10.61
C ILE A 96 -2.11 -5.33 -12.10
N ASN A 97 -3.07 -4.85 -12.88
CA ASN A 97 -2.96 -4.77 -14.33
C ASN A 97 -3.62 -3.47 -14.81
N TYR A 98 -3.74 -3.29 -16.11
CA TYR A 98 -4.33 -2.07 -16.68
C TYR A 98 -5.79 -1.82 -16.33
N ASN A 99 -6.54 -2.86 -15.94
CA ASN A 99 -7.93 -2.75 -15.53
C ASN A 99 -8.08 -2.55 -14.02
N SER A 100 -6.98 -2.57 -13.25
CA SER A 100 -7.03 -2.31 -11.81
C SER A 100 -7.40 -0.86 -11.50
N GLU A 101 -8.23 -0.68 -10.48
CA GLU A 101 -8.71 0.60 -9.97
C GLU A 101 -8.24 0.84 -8.54
N TYR A 102 -8.19 2.10 -8.09
CA TYR A 102 -7.64 2.49 -6.78
C TYR A 102 -6.20 2.01 -6.61
N VAL A 103 -5.36 2.40 -7.55
CA VAL A 103 -3.96 1.98 -7.65
C VAL A 103 -3.06 3.17 -7.37
N VAL A 104 -2.01 2.94 -6.58
CA VAL A 104 -0.81 3.77 -6.56
C VAL A 104 0.20 3.16 -7.52
N TYR A 105 0.77 3.97 -8.40
CA TYR A 105 1.66 3.56 -9.48
C TYR A 105 2.88 4.47 -9.58
N ARG A 106 3.88 4.01 -10.34
CA ARG A 106 5.01 4.81 -10.81
C ARG A 106 4.98 4.91 -12.32
N LEU A 107 5.29 6.08 -12.82
CA LEU A 107 5.71 6.29 -14.20
C LEU A 107 7.22 6.31 -14.24
N LEU A 108 7.80 5.68 -15.25
CA LEU A 108 9.23 5.48 -15.37
C LEU A 108 9.71 5.98 -16.73
N CYS A 109 10.70 6.87 -16.68
CA CYS A 109 11.49 7.31 -17.81
C CYS A 109 12.64 6.33 -18.06
N PRO A 110 13.04 6.08 -19.33
CA PRO A 110 14.25 5.32 -19.63
C PRO A 110 15.53 5.96 -19.05
N CYS A 111 15.52 7.27 -18.83
CA CYS A 111 16.60 8.04 -18.19
C CYS A 111 16.73 7.80 -16.67
N GLY A 112 15.85 7.00 -16.06
CA GLY A 112 15.82 6.72 -14.63
C GLY A 112 14.94 7.67 -13.80
N CYS A 113 14.47 8.78 -14.39
CA CYS A 113 13.51 9.67 -13.73
C CYS A 113 12.15 8.99 -13.53
N PHE A 114 11.46 9.33 -12.45
CA PHE A 114 10.17 8.71 -12.14
C PHE A 114 9.19 9.66 -11.47
N TYR A 115 7.90 9.34 -11.59
CA TYR A 115 6.81 10.04 -10.92
C TYR A 115 5.92 9.02 -10.21
N ALA A 116 5.58 9.27 -8.95
CA ALA A 116 4.65 8.48 -8.18
C ALA A 116 3.26 9.14 -8.18
N GLY A 117 2.21 8.37 -8.45
CA GLY A 117 0.86 8.91 -8.48
C GLY A 117 -0.21 7.88 -8.17
N ARG A 118 -1.44 8.35 -8.08
CA ARG A 118 -2.63 7.52 -7.80
C ARG A 118 -3.68 7.60 -8.90
N THR A 119 -4.59 6.65 -8.91
CA THR A 119 -5.84 6.71 -9.68
C THR A 119 -6.95 5.94 -9.00
N LYS A 120 -8.15 6.52 -8.95
CA LYS A 120 -9.39 5.80 -8.59
C LYS A 120 -9.99 5.04 -9.79
N ARG A 121 -9.69 5.48 -11.01
CA ARG A 121 -10.11 4.88 -12.27
C ARG A 121 -9.14 3.78 -12.69
N LYS A 122 -9.43 3.11 -13.81
CA LYS A 122 -8.56 2.07 -14.36
C LYS A 122 -7.17 2.64 -14.67
N LEU A 123 -6.13 1.89 -14.32
CA LEU A 123 -4.74 2.28 -14.55
C LEU A 123 -4.47 2.66 -16.02
N LYS A 124 -5.08 1.95 -16.98
CA LYS A 124 -4.93 2.26 -18.41
C LYS A 124 -5.39 3.65 -18.79
N GLU A 125 -6.53 4.09 -18.25
CA GLU A 125 -7.09 5.40 -18.58
C GLU A 125 -6.15 6.49 -18.07
N ARG A 126 -5.69 6.35 -16.83
CA ARG A 126 -4.73 7.30 -16.25
C ARG A 126 -3.41 7.30 -17.00
N PHE A 127 -2.92 6.13 -17.43
CA PHE A 127 -1.68 6.04 -18.19
C PHE A 127 -1.80 6.68 -19.58
N SER A 128 -2.92 6.46 -20.28
CA SER A 128 -3.23 7.13 -21.55
C SER A 128 -3.29 8.65 -21.40
N GLU A 129 -3.85 9.17 -20.30
CA GLU A 129 -3.86 10.61 -20.02
C GLU A 129 -2.45 11.18 -19.88
N HIS A 130 -1.56 10.50 -19.15
CA HIS A 130 -0.17 10.90 -19.05
C HIS A 130 0.53 10.89 -20.41
N LYS A 131 0.31 9.84 -21.23
CA LYS A 131 0.84 9.80 -22.60
C LYS A 131 0.30 10.95 -23.47
N TYR A 132 -0.98 11.29 -23.32
CA TYR A 132 -1.59 12.40 -24.04
C TYR A 132 -1.00 13.74 -23.59
N ALA A 133 -0.87 13.96 -22.28
CA ALA A 133 -0.28 15.16 -21.70
C ALA A 133 1.15 15.39 -22.20
N ILE A 134 1.95 14.33 -22.32
CA ILE A 134 3.30 14.39 -22.94
C ILE A 134 3.20 14.86 -24.39
N LYS A 135 2.36 14.23 -25.23
CA LYS A 135 2.20 14.60 -26.64
C LYS A 135 1.76 16.04 -26.84
N THR A 136 0.89 16.54 -25.97
CA THR A 136 0.35 17.90 -26.04
C THR A 136 1.19 18.92 -25.27
N ASN A 137 2.34 18.52 -24.70
CA ASN A 137 3.19 19.40 -23.89
C ASN A 137 2.46 20.10 -22.74
N ASN A 138 1.54 19.40 -22.06
CA ASN A 138 0.85 19.97 -20.92
C ASN A 138 1.79 20.03 -19.71
N GLU A 139 2.23 21.24 -19.37
CA GLU A 139 3.18 21.49 -18.28
C GLU A 139 2.63 21.23 -16.87
N ASP A 140 1.31 21.09 -16.69
CA ASP A 140 0.70 20.71 -15.42
C ASP A 140 1.12 19.30 -14.96
N TYR A 141 1.70 18.51 -15.88
CA TYR A 141 2.18 17.17 -15.64
C TYR A 141 3.71 17.19 -15.58
N PRO A 142 4.33 16.90 -14.41
CA PRO A 142 5.80 16.93 -14.28
C PRO A 142 6.50 15.99 -15.26
N MET A 143 5.88 14.84 -15.54
CA MET A 143 6.39 13.89 -16.53
C MET A 143 6.33 14.46 -17.97
N ALA A 144 5.32 15.26 -18.31
CA ALA A 144 5.23 15.91 -19.61
C ALA A 144 6.27 17.01 -19.79
N LYS A 145 6.48 17.83 -18.74
CA LYS A 145 7.56 18.82 -18.71
C LYS A 145 8.93 18.17 -18.94
N HIS A 146 9.20 17.09 -18.22
CA HIS A 146 10.44 16.32 -18.37
C HIS A 146 10.61 15.72 -19.78
N TYR A 147 9.56 15.11 -20.34
CA TYR A 147 9.63 14.51 -21.68
C TYR A 147 9.79 15.56 -22.79
N ARG A 148 9.24 16.76 -22.61
CA ARG A 148 9.47 17.86 -23.54
C ARG A 148 10.96 18.24 -23.59
N GLU A 149 11.61 18.32 -22.44
CA GLU A 149 13.00 18.75 -22.31
C GLU A 149 14.00 17.68 -22.80
N ILE A 150 13.74 16.40 -22.50
CA ILE A 150 14.73 15.33 -22.68
C ILE A 150 14.37 14.37 -23.84
N HIS A 151 13.09 14.27 -24.19
CA HIS A 151 12.57 13.24 -25.09
C HIS A 151 11.71 13.78 -26.23
N TYR A 152 11.80 15.08 -26.53
CA TYR A 152 11.04 15.75 -27.61
C TYR A 152 9.55 15.40 -27.59
N SER A 153 8.99 15.25 -26.39
CA SER A 153 7.57 14.97 -26.18
C SER A 153 7.07 13.64 -26.74
N ASP A 154 7.96 12.67 -26.97
CA ASP A 154 7.58 11.32 -27.41
C ASP A 154 7.29 10.38 -26.21
N PRO A 155 6.04 9.95 -25.99
CA PRO A 155 5.68 9.08 -24.89
C PRO A 155 5.94 7.58 -25.16
N SER A 156 6.49 7.19 -26.31
CA SER A 156 6.68 5.79 -26.71
C SER A 156 7.49 4.98 -25.67
N SER A 157 8.49 5.61 -25.07
CA SER A 157 9.39 5.02 -24.09
C SER A 157 8.83 4.99 -22.66
N LEU A 158 7.75 5.72 -22.38
CA LEU A 158 7.15 5.81 -21.05
C LEU A 158 6.63 4.46 -20.58
N LYS A 159 7.01 4.07 -19.37
CA LYS A 159 6.51 2.86 -18.72
C LYS A 159 5.71 3.17 -17.46
N VAL A 160 4.83 2.25 -17.07
CA VAL A 160 4.04 2.30 -15.84
C VAL A 160 4.19 1.02 -15.04
N GLN A 161 4.30 1.16 -13.73
CA GLN A 161 4.41 0.07 -12.78
C GLN A 161 3.41 0.29 -11.64
N GLY A 162 2.60 -0.72 -11.31
CA GLY A 162 1.75 -0.68 -10.13
C GLY A 162 2.58 -0.92 -8.86
N ILE A 163 2.37 -0.12 -7.83
CA ILE A 163 3.00 -0.32 -6.52
C ILE A 163 2.03 -1.01 -5.56
N GLU A 164 0.80 -0.51 -5.48
CA GLU A 164 -0.18 -0.95 -4.50
C GLU A 164 -1.60 -0.75 -5.01
N VAL A 165 -2.44 -1.78 -4.84
CA VAL A 165 -3.88 -1.66 -5.03
C VAL A 165 -4.58 -1.56 -3.68
N ILE A 166 -5.39 -0.53 -3.51
CA ILE A 166 -6.18 -0.32 -2.29
C ILE A 166 -7.42 -1.20 -2.36
N LYS A 167 -7.38 -2.35 -1.68
CA LYS A 167 -8.53 -3.25 -1.59
C LYS A 167 -9.68 -2.62 -0.82
N LYS A 168 -10.92 -2.98 -1.18
CA LYS A 168 -12.09 -2.67 -0.37
C LYS A 168 -11.95 -3.38 0.98
N THR A 169 -12.23 -2.67 2.06
CA THR A 169 -12.24 -3.22 3.42
C THR A 169 -13.64 -3.73 3.74
N VAL A 170 -13.72 -4.92 4.31
CA VAL A 170 -15.00 -5.54 4.73
C VAL A 170 -15.75 -4.65 5.74
N ARG A 171 -15.01 -3.89 6.56
CA ARG A 171 -15.56 -2.98 7.57
C ARG A 171 -15.97 -1.61 7.00
N GLY A 172 -15.95 -1.45 5.68
CA GLY A 172 -16.11 -0.14 5.04
C GLY A 172 -14.96 0.79 5.39
N GLY A 173 -15.21 2.09 5.29
CA GLY A 173 -14.21 3.15 5.41
C GLY A 173 -13.95 3.86 4.09
N ASP A 174 -13.41 5.06 4.18
CA ASP A 174 -13.16 5.88 3.00
C ASP A 174 -11.94 5.36 2.22
N ARG A 175 -12.23 4.57 1.17
CA ARG A 175 -11.23 4.01 0.26
C ARG A 175 -10.45 5.10 -0.47
N LEU A 176 -11.09 6.24 -0.74
CA LEU A 176 -10.42 7.38 -1.38
C LEU A 176 -9.45 8.05 -0.41
N LYS A 177 -9.85 8.31 0.85
CA LYS A 177 -8.95 8.80 1.90
C LYS A 177 -7.74 7.88 2.04
N ARG A 178 -7.94 6.56 2.05
CA ARG A 178 -6.84 5.59 2.10
C ARG A 178 -5.95 5.63 0.86
N LEU A 179 -6.51 5.77 -0.34
CA LEU A 179 -5.72 5.93 -1.57
C LEU A 179 -4.84 7.17 -1.51
N LEU A 180 -5.39 8.30 -1.03
CA LEU A 180 -4.66 9.55 -0.87
C LEU A 180 -3.50 9.38 0.13
N GLN A 181 -3.76 8.80 1.30
CA GLN A 181 -2.74 8.52 2.32
C GLN A 181 -1.61 7.63 1.78
N ARG A 182 -1.96 6.59 1.01
CA ARG A 182 -0.95 5.68 0.45
C ARG A 182 -0.12 6.32 -0.64
N GLU A 183 -0.69 7.19 -1.47
CA GLU A 183 0.12 7.97 -2.41
C GLU A 183 1.12 8.87 -1.69
N THR A 184 0.67 9.63 -0.68
CA THR A 184 1.55 10.46 0.16
C THR A 184 2.68 9.62 0.77
N PHE A 185 2.35 8.45 1.32
CA PHE A 185 3.35 7.52 1.84
C PHE A 185 4.37 7.11 0.79
N TRP A 186 3.96 6.81 -0.44
CA TRP A 186 4.86 6.36 -1.51
C TRP A 186 5.72 7.50 -2.08
N ILE A 187 5.16 8.69 -2.25
CA ILE A 187 5.94 9.89 -2.62
C ILE A 187 7.04 10.14 -1.60
N TRP A 188 6.70 10.09 -0.30
CA TRP A 188 7.67 10.27 0.78
C TRP A 188 8.71 9.14 0.84
N SER A 189 8.26 7.88 0.82
CA SER A 189 9.12 6.71 0.99
C SER A 189 10.12 6.53 -0.15
N LEU A 190 9.76 6.97 -1.36
CA LEU A 190 10.61 6.91 -2.55
C LEU A 190 11.35 8.22 -2.80
N LYS A 191 11.30 9.21 -1.89
CA LYS A 191 11.86 10.55 -2.10
C LYS A 191 11.52 11.15 -3.46
N ALA A 192 10.28 10.97 -3.90
CA ALA A 192 9.88 11.24 -5.29
C ALA A 192 9.88 12.73 -5.66
N MET A 193 10.15 13.63 -4.70
CA MET A 193 10.31 15.08 -4.93
C MET A 193 11.76 15.50 -5.19
N GLU A 194 12.71 14.61 -4.95
CA GLU A 194 14.14 14.87 -5.18
C GLU A 194 14.60 14.04 -6.36
N HIS A 195 15.41 14.63 -7.24
CA HIS A 195 15.93 13.93 -8.43
C HIS A 195 16.57 12.58 -8.06
N PRO A 196 16.28 11.48 -8.80
CA PRO A 196 15.48 11.37 -10.04
C PRO A 196 13.93 11.40 -9.92
N GLY A 197 13.37 11.65 -8.74
CA GLY A 197 11.94 11.90 -8.57
C GLY A 197 11.47 13.22 -9.19
N LEU A 198 10.27 13.20 -9.79
CA LEU A 198 9.68 14.34 -10.51
C LEU A 198 8.39 14.89 -9.84
N ASN A 199 7.99 14.39 -8.68
CA ASN A 199 6.83 14.95 -7.98
C ASN A 199 7.15 16.36 -7.48
N GLU A 200 6.26 17.32 -7.73
CA GLU A 200 6.50 18.72 -7.31
C GLU A 200 6.03 18.99 -5.88
N GLU A 201 5.00 18.29 -5.43
CA GLU A 201 4.39 18.51 -4.12
C GLU A 201 3.90 17.21 -3.48
N ILE A 202 3.75 17.26 -2.15
CA ILE A 202 3.20 16.18 -1.33
C ILE A 202 2.08 16.72 -0.43
N HIS A 203 0.91 16.06 -0.49
CA HIS A 203 -0.28 16.49 0.25
C HIS A 203 -0.50 15.65 1.50
N TYR A 204 -0.40 16.28 2.68
CA TYR A 204 -0.66 15.62 3.98
C TYR A 204 -2.09 15.77 4.52
N ARG A 205 -2.95 16.56 3.84
CA ARG A 205 -4.37 16.74 4.20
C ARG A 205 -5.13 15.42 4.49
N PRO A 206 -4.86 14.29 3.81
CA PRO A 206 -5.54 13.03 4.09
C PRO A 206 -5.27 12.44 5.49
N PHE A 207 -4.31 12.96 6.25
CA PHE A 207 -3.99 12.51 7.61
C PHE A 207 -4.60 13.37 8.70
N LEU A 208 -5.22 14.50 8.33
CA LEU A 208 -5.96 15.38 9.22
C LEU A 208 -7.42 14.91 9.39
#